data_AF-A0AAD7ECL2-F1
#
_entry.id   AF-A0AAD7ECL2-F1
#
_cell.length_a   1.000
_cell.length_b   1.000
_cell.length_c   1.000
_cell.angle_alpha   90.00
_cell.angle_beta   90.00
_cell.angle_gamma   90.00
#
_symmetry.space_group_name_H-M   'P 1'
#
loop_
_entity.id
_entity.type
_entity.pdbx_description
1 polymer ?
#
loop_
_entity_poly.entity_id
_entity_poly.type
_entity_poly.pdbx_seq_one_letter_code
_entity_poly.pdbx_strand_id
1 'polypeptide(L)'
;YRAARAALLALRGPGPWEQVLQDLKPTDIRGMNERALNDEEKEDNRKAHLLAGLPDHSTGEEINEYGEPVELTTLFNLETGEGRRNLSWIWYSGGIRDSDELILLEEEMQRVLEFCAWKAHWWDDRAEARSNVTPELAEGLRAYALAQAARERAWELDWRNKWAAVRER
;
A
#
# COMPACT_ATOMS: atom_id res chain seq x y z
N TYR A 1 -0.47 8.01 -21.30
CA TYR A 1 0.13 8.15 -22.66
C TYR A 1 -0.57 7.26 -23.69
N ARG A 2 -0.61 5.94 -23.51
CA ARG A 2 -1.22 4.99 -24.47
C ARG A 2 -2.68 5.33 -24.82
N ALA A 3 -3.53 5.56 -23.81
CA ALA A 3 -4.92 5.97 -24.00
C ALA A 3 -5.04 7.28 -24.80
N ALA A 4 -4.23 8.29 -24.46
CA ALA A 4 -4.20 9.57 -25.18
C ALA A 4 -3.73 9.40 -26.65
N ARG A 5 -2.75 8.53 -26.92
CA ARG A 5 -2.30 8.19 -28.28
C ARG A 5 -3.41 7.50 -29.08
N ALA A 6 -4.11 6.55 -28.46
CA ALA A 6 -5.23 5.85 -29.09
C ALA A 6 -6.38 6.81 -29.42
N ALA A 7 -6.73 7.71 -28.49
CA ALA A 7 -7.73 8.75 -28.73
C ALA A 7 -7.29 9.71 -29.86
N LEU A 8 -6.02 10.11 -29.89
CA LEU A 8 -5.47 10.97 -30.95
C LEU A 8 -5.52 10.29 -32.32
N LEU A 9 -5.20 8.98 -32.37
CA LEU A 9 -5.31 8.18 -33.59
C LEU A 9 -6.77 8.06 -34.06
N ALA A 10 -7.71 7.86 -33.14
CA ALA A 10 -9.13 7.77 -33.47
C ALA A 10 -9.71 9.10 -33.97
N LEU A 11 -9.26 10.23 -33.42
CA LEU A 11 -9.79 11.56 -33.77
C LEU A 11 -9.14 12.15 -35.03
N ARG A 12 -7.82 12.02 -35.18
CA ARG A 12 -7.05 12.69 -36.23
C ARG A 12 -6.64 11.75 -37.36
N GLY A 13 -6.65 10.44 -37.13
CA GLY A 13 -6.13 9.45 -38.05
C GLY A 13 -4.59 9.47 -38.13
N PRO A 14 -4.02 8.59 -38.96
CA PRO A 14 -2.59 8.44 -39.08
C PRO A 14 -1.91 9.67 -39.68
N GLY A 15 -0.72 10.03 -39.20
CA GLY A 15 -0.04 11.24 -39.67
C GLY A 15 1.37 11.47 -39.11
N PRO A 16 1.99 12.62 -39.46
CA PRO A 16 3.38 12.93 -39.08
C PRO A 16 3.61 12.96 -37.57
N TRP A 17 2.55 13.16 -36.79
CA TRP A 17 2.58 13.17 -35.35
C TRP A 17 2.98 11.80 -34.75
N GLU A 18 2.78 10.69 -35.47
CA GLU A 18 3.21 9.35 -35.04
C GLU A 18 4.73 9.20 -34.95
N GLN A 19 5.49 10.02 -35.69
CA GLN A 19 6.95 10.02 -35.61
C GLN A 19 7.45 10.67 -34.30
N VAL A 20 6.65 11.60 -33.75
CA VAL A 20 6.95 12.30 -32.50
C VAL A 20 6.38 11.54 -31.30
N LEU A 21 5.16 11.02 -31.43
CA LEU A 21 4.46 10.24 -30.41
C LEU A 21 4.44 8.76 -30.80
N GLN A 22 5.59 8.11 -30.62
CA GLN A 22 5.76 6.69 -30.92
C GLN A 22 4.97 5.79 -29.97
N ASP A 23 4.76 4.54 -30.37
CA ASP A 23 4.17 3.53 -29.50
C ASP A 23 5.07 3.25 -28.30
N LEU A 24 4.50 3.43 -27.10
CA LEU A 24 5.21 3.20 -25.83
C LEU A 24 5.16 1.72 -25.48
N LYS A 25 6.25 1.01 -25.76
CA LYS A 25 6.38 -0.41 -25.40
C LYS A 25 6.61 -0.53 -23.89
N PRO A 26 6.21 -1.64 -23.27
CA PRO A 26 6.51 -1.90 -21.86
C PRO A 26 8.01 -1.81 -21.53
N THR A 27 8.88 -2.12 -22.50
CA THR A 27 10.34 -2.04 -22.37
C THR A 27 10.89 -0.62 -22.31
N ASP A 28 10.08 0.39 -22.63
CA ASP A 28 10.53 1.78 -22.72
C ASP A 28 10.37 2.52 -21.39
N ILE A 29 9.54 2.00 -20.48
CA ILE A 29 9.33 2.53 -19.14
C ILE A 29 10.42 1.93 -18.24
N ARG A 30 11.55 2.64 -18.11
CA ARG A 30 12.68 2.26 -17.26
C ARG A 30 13.22 3.48 -16.52
N GLY A 31 13.64 3.32 -15.27
CA GLY A 31 14.39 4.34 -14.56
C GLY A 31 15.74 4.65 -15.24
N MET A 32 16.27 5.84 -14.99
CA MET A 32 17.60 6.25 -15.46
C MET A 32 18.65 5.33 -14.78
N ASN A 33 19.12 4.30 -15.48
CA ASN A 33 20.02 3.20 -15.04
C ASN A 33 19.36 1.86 -14.64
N GLU A 34 18.06 1.65 -14.87
CA GLU A 34 17.44 0.34 -14.61
C GLU A 34 17.50 -0.59 -15.82
N ARG A 35 17.93 -1.84 -15.57
CA ARG A 35 17.78 -2.94 -16.53
C ARG A 35 16.33 -3.43 -16.55
N ALA A 36 15.89 -4.02 -17.66
CA ALA A 36 14.61 -4.72 -17.67
C ALA A 36 14.66 -5.85 -16.62
N LEU A 37 13.59 -5.96 -15.82
CA LEU A 37 13.49 -7.00 -14.79
C LEU A 37 13.59 -8.39 -15.45
N ASN A 38 14.40 -9.26 -14.86
CA ASN A 38 14.46 -10.66 -15.24
C ASN A 38 13.12 -11.35 -14.90
N ASP A 39 12.83 -12.48 -15.53
CA ASP A 39 11.57 -13.21 -15.28
C ASP A 39 11.46 -13.69 -13.82
N GLU A 40 12.60 -13.96 -13.17
CA GLU A 40 12.68 -14.25 -11.74
C GLU A 40 12.31 -13.03 -10.87
N GLU A 41 12.85 -11.85 -11.19
CA GLU A 41 12.54 -10.61 -10.46
C GLU A 41 11.07 -10.19 -10.64
N LYS A 42 10.48 -10.46 -11.81
CA LYS A 42 9.04 -10.25 -12.05
C LYS A 42 8.17 -11.17 -11.20
N GLU A 43 8.55 -12.44 -11.05
CA GLU A 43 7.83 -13.41 -10.24
C GLU A 43 7.92 -13.07 -8.74
N ASP A 44 9.07 -12.59 -8.27
CA ASP A 44 9.22 -12.14 -6.89
C ASP A 44 8.41 -10.88 -6.61
N ASN A 45 8.38 -9.95 -7.55
CA ASN A 45 7.51 -8.77 -7.49
C ASN A 45 6.02 -9.18 -7.46
N ARG A 46 5.62 -10.16 -8.28
CA ARG A 46 4.26 -10.72 -8.29
C ARG A 46 3.87 -11.32 -6.93
N LYS A 47 4.77 -12.10 -6.32
CA LYS A 47 4.56 -12.66 -4.97
C LYS A 47 4.47 -11.56 -3.91
N ALA A 48 5.27 -10.50 -4.04
CA ALA A 48 5.24 -9.35 -3.13
C ALA A 48 3.91 -8.59 -3.18
N HIS A 49 3.39 -8.35 -4.39
CA HIS A 49 2.08 -7.75 -4.60
C HIS A 49 0.95 -8.61 -4.01
N LEU A 50 0.98 -9.92 -4.26
CA LEU A 50 -0.02 -10.84 -3.71
C LEU A 50 -0.02 -10.85 -2.17
N LEU A 51 1.16 -10.80 -1.55
CA LEU A 51 1.32 -10.77 -0.09
C LEU A 51 0.83 -9.45 0.52
N ALA A 52 0.96 -8.33 -0.21
CA ALA A 52 0.37 -7.04 0.16
C ALA A 52 -1.15 -6.96 -0.06
N GLY A 53 -1.78 -8.02 -0.58
CA GLY A 53 -3.20 -8.04 -0.93
C GLY A 53 -3.53 -7.16 -2.13
N LEU A 54 -2.53 -6.87 -2.97
CA LEU A 54 -2.71 -6.15 -4.23
C LEU A 54 -2.99 -7.15 -5.37
N PRO A 55 -3.80 -6.75 -6.37
CA PRO A 55 -4.01 -7.56 -7.56
C PRO A 55 -2.69 -7.81 -8.32
N ASP A 56 -2.65 -8.90 -9.08
CA ASP A 56 -1.51 -9.24 -9.94
C ASP A 56 -1.41 -8.24 -11.10
N HIS A 57 -0.54 -7.23 -10.98
CA HIS A 57 -0.37 -6.18 -11.99
C HIS A 57 0.70 -6.51 -13.04
N SER A 58 1.16 -7.76 -13.12
CA SER A 58 2.25 -8.16 -14.02
C SER A 58 1.89 -8.08 -15.51
N THR A 59 0.60 -7.94 -15.85
CA THR A 59 0.13 -7.94 -17.24
C THR A 59 -0.87 -6.82 -17.52
N GLY A 60 -0.38 -5.59 -17.64
CA GLY A 60 -1.03 -4.50 -18.40
C GLY A 60 -2.36 -3.93 -17.88
N GLU A 61 -2.36 -2.62 -17.61
CA GLU A 61 -3.53 -1.71 -17.58
C GLU A 61 -4.90 -2.40 -17.48
N GLU A 62 -5.34 -2.72 -16.26
CA GLU A 62 -6.77 -2.98 -16.05
C GLU A 62 -7.52 -1.67 -16.28
N ILE A 63 -8.29 -1.68 -17.35
CA ILE A 63 -9.33 -0.72 -17.68
C ILE A 63 -10.59 -1.17 -16.95
N ASN A 64 -11.25 -0.24 -16.24
CA ASN A 64 -12.56 -0.54 -15.65
C ASN A 64 -13.60 -0.79 -16.76
N GLU A 65 -14.84 -1.16 -16.39
CA GLU A 65 -15.98 -1.36 -17.30
C GLU A 65 -16.22 -0.17 -18.26
N TYR A 66 -15.70 1.01 -17.91
CA TYR A 66 -15.82 2.26 -18.65
C TYR A 66 -14.58 2.62 -19.50
N GLY A 67 -13.58 1.73 -19.57
CA GLY A 67 -12.39 1.94 -20.40
C GLY A 67 -11.39 2.95 -19.83
N GLU A 68 -11.50 3.30 -18.55
CA GLU A 68 -10.56 4.20 -17.88
C GLU A 68 -9.43 3.39 -17.21
N PRO A 69 -8.16 3.84 -17.32
CA PRO A 69 -7.07 3.21 -16.59
C PRO A 69 -7.36 3.30 -15.10
N VAL A 70 -7.36 2.16 -14.41
CA VAL A 70 -7.44 2.16 -12.95
C VAL A 70 -6.13 2.76 -12.43
N GLU A 71 -6.14 4.05 -12.12
CA GLU A 71 -4.99 4.68 -11.48
C GLU A 71 -4.73 3.98 -10.14
N LEU A 72 -3.46 3.63 -9.89
CA LEU A 72 -2.95 3.22 -8.58
C LEU A 72 -3.43 4.16 -7.46
N THR A 73 -3.65 5.44 -7.78
CA THR A 73 -4.24 6.47 -6.93
C THR A 73 -5.54 6.01 -6.26
N THR A 74 -6.37 5.20 -6.92
CA THR A 74 -7.67 4.74 -6.41
C THR A 74 -7.54 3.72 -5.26
N LEU A 75 -6.39 3.02 -5.15
CA LEU A 75 -6.07 2.15 -4.01
C LEU A 75 -5.49 2.94 -2.81
N PHE A 76 -5.01 4.16 -3.05
CA PHE A 76 -4.46 5.09 -2.04
C PHE A 76 -5.42 6.23 -1.68
N ASN A 77 -6.72 6.12 -2.02
CA ASN A 77 -7.73 7.12 -1.68
C ASN A 77 -7.90 7.26 -0.16
N LEU A 78 -7.09 8.17 0.39
CA LEU A 78 -7.36 9.22 1.35
C LEU A 78 -8.75 9.20 2.03
N GLU A 79 -8.97 8.27 2.96
CA GLU A 79 -9.80 8.57 4.12
C GLU A 79 -8.89 9.07 5.24
N THR A 80 -9.09 10.34 5.56
CA THR A 80 -8.43 11.14 6.57
C THR A 80 -8.26 10.39 7.90
N GLY A 81 -7.00 10.14 8.29
CA GLY A 81 -6.59 9.98 9.69
C GLY A 81 -6.09 8.61 10.14
N GLU A 82 -6.49 7.51 9.50
CA GLU A 82 -6.08 6.14 9.86
C GLU A 82 -5.99 5.31 8.58
N GLY A 83 -5.09 5.68 7.66
CA GLY A 83 -4.92 4.98 6.37
C GLY A 83 -4.87 3.46 6.57
N ARG A 84 -5.39 2.70 5.58
CA ARG A 84 -5.36 1.24 5.60
C ARG A 84 -3.94 0.81 5.96
N ARG A 85 -3.78 0.29 7.17
CA ARG A 85 -2.54 -0.13 7.82
C ARG A 85 -1.95 -1.38 7.14
N ASN A 86 -1.85 -1.32 5.82
CA ASN A 86 -1.35 -2.37 4.95
C ASN A 86 0.10 -2.04 4.60
N LEU A 87 0.98 -3.01 4.79
CA LEU A 87 2.35 -2.92 4.31
C LEU A 87 2.32 -2.86 2.78
N SER A 88 2.93 -1.81 2.21
CA SER A 88 3.15 -1.70 0.76
C SER A 88 3.93 -2.90 0.22
N TRP A 89 3.66 -3.30 -1.03
CA TRP A 89 4.37 -4.38 -1.73
C TRP A 89 5.89 -4.18 -1.77
N ILE A 90 6.36 -2.93 -1.70
CA ILE A 90 7.78 -2.56 -1.67
C ILE A 90 8.50 -3.23 -0.48
N TRP A 91 7.80 -3.44 0.64
CA TRP A 91 8.34 -4.13 1.82
C TRP A 91 8.46 -5.65 1.64
N TYR A 92 7.84 -6.22 0.60
CA TYR A 92 7.88 -7.65 0.28
C TYR A 92 8.75 -7.95 -0.95
N SER A 93 9.13 -6.95 -1.74
CA SER A 93 10.06 -7.13 -2.85
C SER A 93 11.46 -7.37 -2.30
N GLY A 94 12.10 -8.50 -2.67
CA GLY A 94 13.41 -8.97 -2.19
C GLY A 94 14.62 -8.15 -2.63
N GLY A 95 14.45 -6.83 -2.79
CA GLY A 95 15.47 -5.89 -3.25
C GLY A 95 16.27 -5.21 -2.15
N ILE A 96 15.95 -5.41 -0.86
CA ILE A 96 16.72 -4.79 0.23
C ILE A 96 18.01 -5.60 0.44
N ARG A 97 18.97 -5.37 -0.46
CA ARG A 97 20.31 -5.98 -0.43
C ARG A 97 21.31 -5.10 0.32
N ASP A 98 20.89 -3.89 0.69
CA ASP A 98 21.67 -2.94 1.45
C ASP A 98 21.37 -3.11 2.95
N SER A 99 22.43 -3.30 3.74
CA SER A 99 22.30 -3.49 5.19
C SER A 99 21.67 -2.30 5.88
N ASP A 100 21.89 -1.10 5.36
CA ASP A 100 21.42 0.14 5.98
C ASP A 100 19.90 0.29 5.80
N GLU A 101 19.35 -0.13 4.65
CA GLU A 101 17.91 -0.14 4.41
C GLU A 101 17.17 -1.19 5.26
N LEU A 102 17.80 -2.35 5.50
CA LEU A 102 17.25 -3.36 6.42
C LEU A 102 17.21 -2.86 7.86
N ILE A 103 18.26 -2.18 8.32
CA ILE A 103 18.32 -1.58 9.66
C ILE A 103 17.23 -0.52 9.82
N LEU A 104 17.09 0.38 8.85
CA LEU A 104 16.07 1.42 8.87
C LEU A 104 14.66 0.81 8.89
N LEU A 105 14.43 -0.22 8.09
CA LEU A 105 13.15 -0.92 8.07
C LEU A 105 12.85 -1.62 9.40
N GLU A 106 13.85 -2.26 10.02
CA GLU A 106 13.68 -2.87 11.33
C GLU A 106 13.34 -1.81 12.39
N GLU A 107 14.03 -0.67 12.39
CA GLU A 107 13.73 0.46 13.27
C GLU A 107 12.31 1.01 13.05
N GLU A 108 11.90 1.18 11.78
CA GLU A 108 10.56 1.65 11.45
C GLU A 108 9.49 0.65 11.90
N MET A 109 9.70 -0.66 11.72
CA MET A 109 8.76 -1.67 12.22
C MET A 109 8.68 -1.66 13.74
N GLN A 110 9.79 -1.49 14.45
CA GLN A 110 9.77 -1.34 15.90
C GLN A 110 8.94 -0.12 16.34
N ARG A 111 9.16 1.05 15.72
CA ARG A 111 8.37 2.26 15.99
C ARG A 111 6.88 2.08 15.73
N VAL A 112 6.55 1.38 14.65
CA VAL A 112 5.17 1.08 14.26
C VAL A 112 4.48 0.19 15.31
N LEU A 113 5.17 -0.83 15.82
CA LEU A 113 4.64 -1.69 16.89
C LEU A 113 4.52 -0.96 18.22
N GLU A 114 5.51 -0.15 18.59
CA GLU A 114 5.48 0.70 19.78
C GLU A 114 4.32 1.71 19.71
N PHE A 115 4.08 2.29 18.53
CA PHE A 115 2.96 3.19 18.32
C PHE A 115 1.61 2.49 18.54
N CYS A 116 1.40 1.30 17.98
CA CYS A 116 0.18 0.52 18.23
C CYS A 116 -0.03 0.23 19.72
N ALA A 117 1.02 -0.23 20.41
CA ALA A 117 0.95 -0.52 21.84
C ALA A 117 0.62 0.73 22.67
N TRP A 118 1.33 1.84 22.40
CA TRP A 118 1.05 3.13 23.02
C TRP A 118 -0.38 3.60 22.75
N LYS A 119 -0.86 3.47 21.51
CA LYS A 119 -2.19 3.93 21.12
C LYS A 119 -3.29 3.07 21.75
N ALA A 120 -3.06 1.77 21.91
CA ALA A 120 -3.95 0.87 22.65
C ALA A 120 -4.09 1.32 24.11
N HIS A 121 -2.98 1.60 24.79
CA HIS A 121 -2.99 2.12 26.16
C HIS A 121 -3.68 3.48 26.26
N TRP A 122 -3.42 4.38 25.31
CA TRP A 122 -4.12 5.67 25.25
C TRP A 122 -5.64 5.51 25.15
N TRP A 123 -6.12 4.49 24.40
CA TRP A 123 -7.54 4.17 24.33
C TRP A 123 -8.08 3.53 25.61
N ASP A 124 -7.31 2.67 26.29
CA ASP A 124 -7.70 2.12 27.60
C ASP A 124 -7.92 3.25 28.62
N ASP A 125 -6.97 4.19 28.72
CA ASP A 125 -7.07 5.35 29.61
C ASP A 125 -8.29 6.23 29.27
N ARG A 126 -8.62 6.32 27.98
CA ARG A 126 -9.78 7.09 27.49
C ARG A 126 -11.11 6.48 27.90
N ALA A 127 -11.16 5.18 28.15
CA ALA A 127 -12.39 4.45 28.47
C ALA A 127 -13.03 4.93 29.78
N GLU A 128 -12.23 5.50 30.69
CA GLU A 128 -12.68 6.01 31.99
C GLU A 128 -12.56 7.55 32.13
N ALA A 129 -12.02 8.23 31.11
CA ALA A 129 -11.69 9.65 31.18
C ALA A 129 -12.88 10.61 31.27
N ARG A 130 -14.10 10.17 30.91
CA ARG A 130 -15.32 11.00 30.94
C ARG A 130 -16.34 10.41 31.93
N SER A 131 -16.34 10.95 33.15
CA SER A 131 -17.26 10.54 34.23
C SER A 131 -18.47 11.46 34.40
N ASN A 132 -18.51 12.61 33.71
CA ASN A 132 -19.56 13.63 33.85
C ASN A 132 -20.68 13.49 32.79
N VAL A 133 -21.03 12.27 32.40
CA VAL A 133 -22.02 11.96 31.37
C VAL A 133 -23.09 10.99 31.89
N THR A 134 -24.18 10.80 31.13
CA THR A 134 -25.21 9.82 31.51
C THR A 134 -24.63 8.40 31.54
N PRO A 135 -25.16 7.47 32.36
CA PRO A 135 -24.65 6.11 32.45
C PRO A 135 -24.60 5.38 31.10
N GLU A 136 -25.62 5.59 30.25
CA GLU A 136 -25.72 4.96 28.94
C GLU A 136 -24.63 5.49 27.99
N LEU A 137 -24.34 6.80 28.05
CA LEU A 137 -23.28 7.40 27.26
C LEU A 137 -21.90 6.99 27.79
N ALA A 138 -21.74 6.87 29.12
CA ALA A 138 -20.51 6.37 29.73
C ALA A 138 -20.21 4.94 29.26
N GLU A 139 -21.21 4.06 29.26
CA GLU A 139 -21.10 2.69 28.76
C GLU A 139 -20.70 2.67 27.28
N GLY A 140 -21.38 3.46 26.44
CA GLY A 140 -21.06 3.53 25.00
C GLY A 140 -19.65 4.06 24.72
N LEU A 141 -19.21 5.10 25.42
CA LEU A 141 -17.86 5.64 25.30
C LEU A 141 -16.79 4.63 25.74
N ARG A 142 -17.05 3.92 26.85
CA ARG A 142 -16.16 2.87 27.35
C ARG A 142 -16.05 1.72 26.34
N ALA A 143 -17.19 1.22 25.85
CA ALA A 143 -17.23 0.16 24.86
C ALA A 143 -16.49 0.54 23.58
N TYR A 144 -16.69 1.76 23.08
CA TYR A 144 -15.98 2.27 21.91
C TYR A 144 -14.47 2.34 22.13
N ALA A 145 -14.03 2.94 23.24
CA ALA A 145 -12.61 3.08 23.57
C ALA A 145 -11.93 1.71 23.70
N LEU A 146 -12.55 0.76 24.39
CA LEU A 146 -12.03 -0.61 24.50
C LEU A 146 -11.98 -1.33 23.15
N ALA A 147 -12.97 -1.13 22.28
CA ALA A 147 -12.96 -1.68 20.92
C ALA A 147 -11.81 -1.11 20.07
N GLN A 148 -11.52 0.18 20.21
CA GLN A 148 -10.37 0.81 19.55
C GLN A 148 -9.05 0.28 20.09
N ALA A 149 -8.91 0.13 21.42
CA ALA A 149 -7.72 -0.48 22.03
C ALA A 149 -7.50 -1.91 21.55
N ALA A 150 -8.57 -2.71 21.44
CA ALA A 150 -8.50 -4.07 20.91
C ALA A 150 -8.05 -4.10 19.44
N ARG A 151 -8.48 -3.14 18.62
CA ARG A 151 -8.08 -3.03 17.21
C ARG A 151 -6.59 -2.71 17.07
N GLU A 152 -6.07 -1.78 17.87
CA GLU A 152 -4.64 -1.44 17.88
C GLU A 152 -3.76 -2.65 18.24
N ARG A 153 -4.17 -3.42 19.25
CA ARG A 153 -3.48 -4.68 19.63
C ARG A 153 -3.55 -5.74 18.52
N ALA A 154 -4.69 -5.86 17.84
CA ALA A 154 -4.84 -6.79 16.74
C ALA A 154 -3.92 -6.42 15.56
N TRP A 155 -3.78 -5.13 15.26
CA TRP A 155 -2.84 -4.64 14.25
C TRP A 155 -1.38 -4.87 14.63
N GLU A 156 -1.02 -4.60 15.89
CA GLU A 156 0.32 -4.92 16.41
C GLU A 156 0.66 -6.40 16.18
N LEU A 157 -0.28 -7.31 16.48
CA LEU A 157 -0.09 -8.75 16.29
C LEU A 157 0.05 -9.12 14.81
N ASP A 158 -0.83 -8.61 13.95
CA ASP A 158 -0.77 -8.86 12.50
C ASP A 158 0.55 -8.38 11.88
N TRP A 159 0.98 -7.17 12.25
CA TRP A 159 2.25 -6.60 11.79
C TRP A 159 3.47 -7.34 12.33
N ARG A 160 3.46 -7.77 13.60
CA ARG A 160 4.52 -8.64 14.15
C ARG A 160 4.65 -9.93 13.35
N ASN A 161 3.53 -10.58 13.02
CA ASN A 161 3.53 -11.83 12.26
C ASN A 161 4.03 -11.64 10.83
N LYS A 162 3.57 -10.58 10.15
CA LYS A 162 4.04 -10.22 8.80
C LYS A 162 5.54 -9.90 8.79
N TRP A 163 6.02 -9.15 9.78
CA TRP A 163 7.42 -8.80 9.92
C TRP A 163 8.31 -10.02 10.21
N ALA A 164 7.85 -10.93 11.08
CA ALA A 164 8.56 -12.18 11.35
C ALA A 164 8.75 -13.01 10.07
N ALA A 165 7.72 -13.11 9.23
CA ALA A 165 7.80 -13.81 7.94
C ALA A 165 8.77 -13.16 6.93
N VAL A 166 8.97 -11.83 7.02
CA VAL A 166 9.95 -11.11 6.19
C VAL A 166 11.38 -11.39 6.67
N ARG A 167 11.63 -11.44 7.98
CA ARG A 167 12.97 -11.70 8.55
C ARG A 167 13.46 -13.15 8.37
N GLU A 168 12.55 -14.10 8.20
CA GLU A 168 12.87 -15.52 8.04
C GLU A 168 13.18 -15.93 6.59
N ARG A 169 13.05 -15.00 5.62
CA ARG A 169 13.43 -15.21 4.22
C ARG A 169 14.90 -14.90 3.97
#